data_AF-A0A2R6ECV9-F1
#
_entry.id   AF-A0A2R6ECV9-F1
#
_cell.length_a   1.000
_cell.length_b   1.000
_cell.length_c   1.000
_cell.angle_alpha   90.00
_cell.angle_beta   90.00
_cell.angle_gamma   90.00
#
_symmetry.space_group_name_H-M   'P 1'
#
loop_
_entity.id
_entity.type
_entity.pdbx_description
1 polymer ?
#
loop_
_entity_poly.entity_id
_entity_poly.type
_entity_poly.pdbx_seq_one_letter_code
_entity_poly.pdbx_strand_id
1 'polypeptide(L)' 'MNRLVDGEWRTDAREATNDSGEFERADTTFRDWIRDDPDARFQPEAGRYHLYVSY' A
#
# COMPACT_ATOMS: atom_id res chain seq x y z
N MET A 1 -15.27 2.72 6.38
CA MET A 1 -14.15 2.79 5.41
C MET A 1 -13.89 1.37 4.95
N ASN A 2 -13.88 1.06 3.66
CA ASN A 2 -13.62 -0.32 3.19
C ASN A 2 -12.12 -0.63 3.25
N ARG A 3 -11.73 -1.91 3.33
CA ARG A 3 -10.32 -2.33 3.37
C ARG A 3 -10.09 -3.69 2.71
N LEU A 4 -8.84 -3.95 2.32
CA LEU A 4 -8.33 -5.28 1.97
C LEU A 4 -7.76 -5.93 3.24
N VAL A 5 -8.23 -7.13 3.59
CA VAL A 5 -7.68 -7.98 4.66
C VAL A 5 -7.33 -9.32 4.05
N ASP A 6 -6.06 -9.74 4.14
CA ASP A 6 -5.54 -10.99 3.58
C ASP A 6 -5.91 -11.25 2.11
N GLY A 7 -5.99 -10.18 1.32
CA GLY A 7 -6.33 -10.25 -0.12
C GLY A 7 -7.83 -10.24 -0.43
N GLU A 8 -8.71 -10.17 0.58
CA GLU A 8 -10.17 -10.09 0.39
C GLU A 8 -10.72 -8.69 0.67
N TRP A 9 -11.64 -8.23 -0.18
CA TRP A 9 -12.31 -6.94 -0.02
C TRP A 9 -13.40 -7.00 1.06
N ARG A 10 -13.33 -6.11 2.05
CA ARG A 10 -14.29 -6.05 3.16
C ARG A 10 -14.93 -4.66 3.27
N THR A 11 -16.25 -4.63 3.42
CA THR A 11 -17.05 -3.40 3.52
C THR A 11 -17.45 -3.03 4.94
N ASP A 12 -17.50 -4.00 5.85
CA ASP A 12 -17.78 -3.82 7.27
C ASP A 12 -16.49 -3.71 8.09
N ALA A 13 -15.79 -2.57 8.00
CA ALA A 13 -14.56 -2.34 8.79
C ALA A 13 -14.86 -1.92 10.23
N ARG A 14 -15.60 -2.74 10.97
CA ARG A 14 -15.70 -2.63 12.45
C ARG A 14 -14.40 -3.02 13.16
N GLU A 15 -13.42 -3.58 12.43
CA GLU A 15 -12.08 -3.94 12.92
C GLU A 15 -11.02 -2.92 12.49
N ALA A 16 -11.37 -1.63 12.49
CA ALA A 16 -10.38 -0.57 12.45
C ALA A 16 -10.05 -0.06 13.85
N THR A 17 -10.58 -0.70 14.89
CA THR A 17 -10.39 -0.32 16.28
C THR A 17 -9.93 -1.51 17.09
N ASN A 18 -8.89 -1.33 17.90
CA ASN A 18 -8.46 -2.34 18.88
C ASN A 18 -9.53 -2.56 19.97
N ASP A 19 -9.31 -3.51 20.87
CA ASP A 19 -10.23 -3.80 22.00
C ASP A 19 -10.49 -2.56 22.90
N SER A 20 -9.64 -1.54 22.83
CA SER A 20 -9.76 -0.26 23.54
C SER A 20 -10.50 0.83 22.73
N GLY A 21 -10.92 0.54 21.51
CA GLY A 21 -11.64 1.47 20.63
C GLY A 21 -10.76 2.46 19.85
N GLU A 22 -9.44 2.30 19.87
CA GLU A 22 -8.51 3.19 19.17
C GLU A 22 -8.34 2.80 17.71
N PHE A 23 -8.34 3.78 16.81
CA PHE A 23 -8.16 3.53 15.38
C PHE A 23 -6.78 2.94 15.06
N GLU A 24 -6.74 1.69 14.58
CA GLU A 24 -5.53 1.04 14.09
C GLU A 24 -5.30 1.38 12.62
N ARG A 25 -4.23 2.13 12.36
CA ARG A 25 -3.80 2.45 11.00
C ARG A 25 -3.19 1.20 10.37
N ALA A 26 -3.62 0.89 9.14
CA ALA A 26 -2.88 -0.06 8.33
C ALA A 26 -1.46 0.46 8.07
N ASP A 27 -0.46 -0.37 8.30
CA ASP A 27 0.93 -0.06 7.96
C ASP A 27 1.06 0.18 6.45
N THR A 28 1.85 1.20 6.07
CA THR A 28 2.10 1.45 4.64
C THR A 28 3.09 0.43 4.11
N THR A 29 2.65 -0.49 3.26
CA THR A 29 3.42 -1.69 2.89
C THR A 29 4.41 -1.52 1.74
N PHE A 30 4.26 -0.51 0.89
CA PHE A 30 5.11 -0.33 -0.30
C PHE A 30 5.90 0.98 -0.22
N ARG A 31 7.22 0.88 0.05
CA ARG A 31 8.14 2.02 0.22
C ARG A 31 9.47 1.83 -0.53
N ASP A 32 9.50 0.89 -1.48
CA ASP A 32 10.65 0.67 -2.34
C ASP A 32 10.95 1.89 -3.22
N TRP A 33 12.22 2.02 -3.64
CA TRP A 33 12.69 3.13 -4.46
C TRP A 33 13.12 2.68 -5.84
N ILE A 34 12.76 3.45 -6.85
CA ILE A 34 13.41 3.42 -8.16
C ILE A 34 14.75 4.15 -8.02
N ARG A 35 15.85 3.49 -8.38
CA ARG A 35 17.21 4.04 -8.24
C ARG A 35 18.01 3.75 -9.49
N ASP A 36 18.78 4.74 -9.91
CA ASP A 36 19.75 4.63 -11.00
C ASP A 36 21.10 4.19 -10.43
N ASP A 37 21.15 2.93 -10.01
CA ASP A 37 22.33 2.27 -9.45
C ASP A 37 22.36 0.85 -10.02
N PRO A 38 23.45 0.34 -10.62
CA PRO A 38 23.46 -0.94 -11.35
C PRO A 38 22.91 -2.16 -10.59
N ASP A 39 22.98 -2.15 -9.27
CA ASP A 39 22.54 -3.26 -8.41
C ASP A 39 21.13 -3.02 -7.82
N ALA A 40 20.48 -1.92 -8.16
CA ALA A 40 19.13 -1.63 -7.71
C ALA A 40 18.09 -2.60 -8.29
N ARG A 41 17.20 -3.10 -7.42
CA ARG A 41 16.06 -3.96 -7.80
C ARG A 41 15.10 -3.29 -8.80
N PHE A 42 14.97 -1.96 -8.73
CA PHE A 42 14.04 -1.17 -9.54
C PHE A 42 14.82 -0.11 -10.35
N GLN A 43 15.30 -0.51 -11.54
CA GLN A 43 16.00 0.36 -12.48
C GLN A 43 15.05 1.32 -13.21
N PRO A 44 15.48 2.54 -13.57
CA PRO A 44 14.70 3.45 -14.40
C PRO A 44 14.69 2.97 -15.86
N GLU A 45 13.57 2.39 -16.29
CA GLU A 45 13.38 1.89 -17.67
C GLU A 45 12.13 2.51 -18.30
N ALA A 46 12.22 2.84 -19.60
CA ALA A 46 11.10 3.36 -20.36
C ALA A 46 9.95 2.33 -20.44
N GLY A 47 8.72 2.76 -20.14
CA GLY A 47 7.52 1.91 -20.20
C GLY A 47 7.33 0.92 -19.05
N ARG A 48 8.20 0.93 -18.03
CA ARG A 48 8.15 -0.05 -16.92
C ARG A 48 7.21 0.33 -15.77
N TYR A 49 7.10 1.61 -15.44
CA TYR A 49 6.36 2.09 -14.26
C TYR A 49 5.05 2.79 -14.62
N HIS A 50 4.02 2.60 -13.79
CA HIS A 50 2.69 3.17 -13.97
C HIS A 50 2.27 3.95 -12.72
N LEU A 51 1.55 5.06 -12.93
CA LEU A 51 1.06 5.94 -11.87
C LEU A 51 -0.46 5.82 -11.74
N TYR A 52 -0.94 5.46 -10.54
CA TYR A 52 -2.37 5.45 -10.19
C TYR A 52 -2.68 6.67 -9.29
N VAL A 53 -3.58 7.55 -9.72
CA VAL A 53 -3.96 8.80 -9.03
C VAL A 53 -5.46 9.08 -9.16
N SER A 54 -6.01 9.89 -8.24
CA SER A 54 -7.38 10.42 -8.30
C SER A 54 -7.34 11.92 -8.56
N TYR A 55 -8.33 12.42 -9.33
CA TYR A 55 -8.54 13.85 -9.60
C TYR A 55 -9.07 14.60 -8.38
#